data_AF-A0A2T1J1C3-F1
#
_entry.id   AF-A0A2T1J1C3-F1
#
_cell.length_a   1.000
_cell.length_b   1.000
_cell.length_c   1.000
_cell.angle_alpha   90.00
_cell.angle_beta   90.00
_cell.angle_gamma   90.00
#
_symmetry.space_group_name_H-M   'P 1'
#
loop_
_entity.id
_entity.type
_entity.pdbx_description
1 polymer ?
#
loop_
_entity_poly.entity_id
_entity_poly.type
_entity_poly.pdbx_seq_one_letter_code
_entity_poly.pdbx_strand_id
1 'polypeptide(L)'
;MLEDTKQLIARIGETDQLFLSCSTPELALERGQLRMELVNRSNHRQEQVHFLQEAIVILEQGRLEYEEMPLRVYLDLSIQLAKAYMVFFELNREAHFALIAQQILKPLAHYEHGEIFLILGYASVAKNELALTRHWLSKYTKTQEFDRETLRQHFAFQAVRNEDWFMKLLQSRVH
;
A
#
# COMPACT_ATOMS: atom_id res chain seq x y z
N MET A 1 12.30 3.76 20.84
CA MET A 1 12.70 3.04 19.60
C MET A 1 12.95 1.56 19.87
N LEU A 2 13.87 1.15 20.77
CA LEU A 2 14.08 -0.27 21.09
C LEU A 2 12.89 -0.96 21.79
N GLU A 3 12.26 -0.30 22.76
CA GLU A 3 11.08 -0.84 23.46
C GLU A 3 9.88 -1.05 22.51
N ASP A 4 9.72 -0.12 21.59
CA ASP A 4 8.71 -0.16 20.54
C ASP A 4 8.93 -1.38 19.61
N THR A 5 10.18 -1.68 19.23
CA THR A 5 10.47 -2.87 18.41
C THR A 5 10.26 -4.17 19.17
N LYS A 6 10.53 -4.21 20.48
CA LYS A 6 10.22 -5.38 21.31
C LYS A 6 8.71 -5.64 21.39
N GLN A 7 7.90 -4.58 21.53
CA GLN A 7 6.44 -4.68 21.52
C GLN A 7 5.92 -5.21 20.18
N LEU A 8 6.46 -4.71 19.06
CA LEU A 8 6.13 -5.19 17.72
C LEU A 8 6.43 -6.69 17.57
N ILE A 9 7.62 -7.14 17.96
CA ILE A 9 8.00 -8.57 17.89
C ILE A 9 7.09 -9.43 18.77
N ALA A 10 6.76 -8.96 19.98
CA ALA A 10 5.83 -9.67 20.86
C ALA A 10 4.43 -9.81 20.22
N ARG A 11 3.92 -8.74 19.60
CA ARG A 11 2.63 -8.76 18.90
C ARG A 11 2.62 -9.66 17.68
N ILE A 12 3.74 -9.73 16.95
CA ILE A 12 3.93 -10.71 15.86
C ILE A 12 3.83 -12.13 16.39
N GLY A 13 4.52 -12.46 17.48
CA GLY A 13 4.45 -13.80 18.08
C GLY A 13 3.04 -14.15 18.56
N GLU A 14 2.33 -13.20 19.17
CA GLU A 14 0.94 -13.39 19.60
C GLU A 14 0.01 -13.67 18.41
N THR A 15 0.08 -12.86 17.36
CA THR A 15 -0.80 -12.99 16.18
C THR A 15 -0.50 -14.25 15.37
N ASP A 16 0.76 -14.69 15.31
CA ASP A 16 1.14 -15.97 14.71
C ASP A 16 0.60 -17.16 15.51
N GLN A 17 0.58 -17.08 16.84
CA GLN A 17 -0.01 -18.11 17.68
C GLN A 17 -1.54 -18.12 17.54
N LEU A 18 -2.18 -16.97 17.45
CA LEU A 18 -3.63 -16.86 17.22
C LEU A 18 -4.03 -17.50 15.89
N PHE A 19 -3.24 -17.29 14.83
CA PHE A 19 -3.50 -17.86 13.50
C PHE A 19 -3.67 -19.39 13.52
N LEU A 20 -2.90 -20.09 14.37
CA LEU A 20 -2.99 -21.55 14.52
C LEU A 20 -4.30 -22.03 15.16
N SER A 21 -5.02 -21.14 15.84
CA SER A 21 -6.22 -21.48 16.65
C SER A 21 -7.52 -20.87 16.12
N CYS A 22 -7.46 -19.66 15.55
CA CYS A 22 -8.59 -18.94 15.02
C CYS A 22 -8.11 -17.98 13.94
N SER A 23 -8.11 -18.44 12.69
CA SER A 23 -7.73 -17.61 11.55
C SER A 23 -8.93 -16.79 11.08
N THR A 24 -8.73 -15.48 10.89
CA THR A 24 -9.73 -14.57 10.34
C THR A 24 -9.08 -13.60 9.34
N PRO A 25 -9.84 -13.01 8.41
CA PRO A 25 -9.28 -12.06 7.44
C PRO A 25 -8.71 -10.81 8.13
N GLU A 26 -9.27 -10.38 9.26
CA GLU A 26 -8.73 -9.27 10.06
C GLU A 26 -7.38 -9.64 10.69
N LEU A 27 -7.23 -10.88 11.16
CA LEU A 27 -5.96 -11.35 11.70
C LEU A 27 -4.89 -11.44 10.60
N ALA A 28 -5.24 -11.90 9.40
CA ALA A 28 -4.33 -11.88 8.26
C ALA A 28 -3.89 -10.46 7.90
N LEU A 29 -4.82 -9.51 7.90
CA LEU A 29 -4.52 -8.09 7.67
C LEU A 29 -3.55 -7.54 8.72
N GLU A 30 -3.83 -7.77 10.01
CA GLU A 30 -2.96 -7.32 11.11
C GLU A 30 -1.56 -7.94 10.98
N ARG A 31 -1.47 -9.26 10.76
CA ARG A 31 -0.19 -9.95 10.60
C ARG A 31 0.64 -9.38 9.46
N GLY A 32 0.02 -9.11 8.32
CA GLY A 32 0.68 -8.46 7.18
C GLY A 32 1.19 -7.05 7.51
N GLN A 33 0.37 -6.25 8.20
CA GLN A 33 0.75 -4.88 8.63
C GLN A 33 1.94 -4.88 9.60
N LEU A 34 1.97 -5.81 10.56
CA LEU A 34 3.08 -5.93 11.51
C LEU A 34 4.41 -6.27 10.79
N ARG A 35 4.38 -7.10 9.74
CA ARG A 35 5.58 -7.38 8.92
C ARG A 35 6.01 -6.14 8.14
N MET A 36 5.07 -5.41 7.55
CA MET A 36 5.36 -4.13 6.88
C MET A 36 5.99 -3.12 7.84
N GLU A 37 5.60 -3.13 9.10
CA GLU A 37 6.22 -2.28 10.12
C GLU A 37 7.67 -2.69 10.42
N LEU A 38 7.99 -3.99 10.44
CA LEU A 38 9.38 -4.46 10.53
C LEU A 38 10.22 -4.02 9.33
N VAL A 39 9.66 -4.05 8.11
CA VAL A 39 10.33 -3.54 6.89
C VAL A 39 10.74 -2.08 7.07
N ASN A 40 9.85 -1.24 7.59
CA ASN A 40 10.10 0.19 7.81
C ASN A 40 11.12 0.46 8.92
N ARG A 41 11.26 -0.44 9.90
CA ARG A 41 12.19 -0.29 11.03
C ARG A 41 13.57 -0.89 10.78
N SER A 42 13.68 -1.86 9.88
CA SER A 42 14.97 -2.49 9.58
C SER A 42 15.86 -1.56 8.74
N ASN A 43 17.15 -1.52 9.09
CA ASN A 43 18.19 -0.85 8.30
C ASN A 43 18.95 -1.84 7.40
N HIS A 44 18.59 -3.12 7.41
CA HIS A 44 19.26 -4.18 6.66
C HIS A 44 18.38 -4.65 5.51
N ARG A 45 18.85 -4.42 4.27
CA ARG A 45 18.10 -4.78 3.05
C ARG A 45 17.64 -6.25 3.04
N GLN A 46 18.47 -7.18 3.53
CA GLN A 46 18.12 -8.59 3.54
C GLN A 46 16.94 -8.89 4.48
N GLU A 47 16.91 -8.27 5.66
CA GLU A 47 15.79 -8.37 6.59
C GLU A 47 14.54 -7.70 6.02
N GLN A 48 14.67 -6.51 5.43
CA GLN A 48 13.57 -5.82 4.75
C GLN A 48 12.93 -6.70 3.68
N VAL A 49 13.74 -7.33 2.81
CA VAL A 49 13.23 -8.23 1.79
C VAL A 49 12.56 -9.45 2.43
N HIS A 50 13.14 -10.03 3.47
CA HIS A 50 12.56 -11.18 4.16
C HIS A 50 11.17 -10.86 4.75
N PHE A 51 11.06 -9.82 5.56
CA PHE A 51 9.78 -9.41 6.16
C PHE A 51 8.76 -8.99 5.10
N LEU A 52 9.21 -8.38 4.01
CA LEU A 52 8.33 -7.99 2.91
C LEU A 52 7.76 -9.21 2.17
N GLN A 53 8.55 -10.27 1.98
CA GLN A 53 8.07 -11.53 1.42
C GLN A 53 7.02 -12.17 2.35
N GLU A 54 7.28 -12.20 3.65
CA GLU A 54 6.31 -12.70 4.63
C GLU A 54 5.00 -11.89 4.59
N ALA A 55 5.08 -10.55 4.56
CA ALA A 55 3.91 -9.69 4.46
C ALA A 55 3.08 -10.01 3.21
N ILE A 56 3.73 -10.14 2.05
CA ILE A 56 3.04 -10.44 0.78
C ILE A 56 2.34 -11.78 0.83
N VAL A 57 3.03 -12.83 1.28
CA VAL A 57 2.41 -14.17 1.37
C VAL A 57 1.19 -14.13 2.28
N ILE A 58 1.29 -13.52 3.45
CA ILE A 58 0.19 -13.41 4.42
C ILE A 58 -0.98 -12.63 3.81
N LEU A 59 -0.73 -11.48 3.17
CA LEU A 59 -1.76 -10.63 2.59
C LEU A 59 -2.41 -11.27 1.35
N GLU A 60 -1.65 -12.00 0.53
CA GLU A 60 -2.19 -12.76 -0.61
C GLU A 60 -3.08 -13.90 -0.15
N GLN A 61 -2.61 -14.72 0.80
CA GLN A 61 -3.39 -15.81 1.39
C GLN A 61 -4.66 -15.26 2.04
N GLY A 62 -4.52 -14.18 2.81
CA GLY A 62 -5.64 -13.55 3.50
C GLY A 62 -6.74 -13.07 2.56
N ARG A 63 -6.44 -12.74 1.29
CA ARG A 63 -7.45 -12.34 0.29
C ARG A 63 -8.21 -13.52 -0.32
N LEU A 64 -7.72 -14.74 -0.18
CA LEU A 64 -8.19 -15.91 -0.93
C LEU A 64 -8.72 -17.04 -0.04
N GLU A 65 -8.24 -17.15 1.21
CA GLU A 65 -8.46 -18.34 2.04
C GLU A 65 -9.80 -18.37 2.78
N TYR A 66 -10.54 -17.26 2.82
CA TYR A 66 -11.80 -17.15 3.56
C TYR A 66 -13.01 -17.14 2.64
N GLU A 67 -13.99 -18.01 2.93
CA GLU A 67 -15.25 -18.10 2.18
C GLU A 67 -16.12 -16.85 2.35
N GLU A 68 -16.15 -16.28 3.57
CA GLU A 68 -16.85 -15.05 3.91
C GLU A 68 -15.88 -14.00 4.41
N MET A 69 -15.95 -12.79 3.83
CA MET A 69 -15.09 -11.67 4.21
C MET A 69 -15.85 -10.35 4.09
N PRO A 70 -15.81 -9.47 5.12
CA PRO A 70 -16.33 -8.13 4.97
C PRO A 70 -15.60 -7.38 3.85
N LEU A 71 -16.34 -6.73 2.95
CA LEU A 71 -15.76 -5.98 1.82
C LEU A 71 -14.67 -5.01 2.27
N ARG A 72 -14.87 -4.32 3.40
CA ARG A 72 -13.87 -3.40 3.96
C ARG A 72 -12.52 -4.10 4.18
N VAL A 73 -12.53 -5.28 4.81
CA VAL A 73 -11.31 -6.04 5.09
C VAL A 73 -10.66 -6.52 3.80
N TYR A 74 -11.46 -6.92 2.80
CA TYR A 74 -10.95 -7.27 1.48
C TYR A 74 -10.24 -6.09 0.79
N LEU A 75 -10.81 -4.88 0.88
CA LEU A 75 -10.18 -3.66 0.36
C LEU A 75 -8.88 -3.35 1.12
N ASP A 76 -8.90 -3.41 2.45
CA ASP A 76 -7.73 -3.14 3.28
C ASP A 76 -6.59 -4.13 2.98
N LEU A 77 -6.89 -5.44 2.86
CA LEU A 77 -5.92 -6.46 2.44
C LEU A 77 -5.34 -6.16 1.06
N SER A 78 -6.19 -5.80 0.10
CA SER A 78 -5.77 -5.48 -1.27
C SER A 78 -4.88 -4.24 -1.34
N ILE A 79 -5.20 -3.22 -0.54
CA ILE A 79 -4.42 -1.99 -0.41
C ILE A 79 -3.07 -2.28 0.23
N GLN A 80 -3.02 -3.01 1.36
CA GLN A 80 -1.77 -3.35 2.03
C GLN A 80 -0.87 -4.22 1.14
N LEU A 81 -1.45 -5.17 0.40
CA LEU A 81 -0.70 -5.99 -0.53
C LEU A 81 -0.08 -5.15 -1.65
N ALA A 82 -0.86 -4.23 -2.24
CA ALA A 82 -0.34 -3.33 -3.26
C ALA A 82 0.76 -2.40 -2.72
N LYS A 83 0.65 -1.90 -1.49
CA LYS A 83 1.73 -1.16 -0.81
C LYS A 83 2.99 -2.00 -0.67
N ALA A 84 2.86 -3.25 -0.23
CA ALA A 84 4.00 -4.16 -0.11
C ALA A 84 4.74 -4.32 -1.45
N TYR A 85 4.01 -4.50 -2.55
CA TYR A 85 4.62 -4.51 -3.88
C TYR A 85 5.27 -3.18 -4.28
N MET A 86 4.69 -2.03 -3.91
CA MET A 86 5.33 -0.74 -4.17
C MET A 86 6.63 -0.57 -3.36
N VAL A 87 6.71 -1.04 -2.12
CA VAL A 87 7.96 -1.09 -1.35
C VAL A 87 8.98 -2.02 -2.04
N PHE A 88 8.54 -3.15 -2.58
CA PHE A 88 9.42 -4.03 -3.36
C PHE A 88 10.00 -3.35 -4.61
N PHE A 89 9.15 -2.58 -5.30
CA PHE A 89 9.58 -1.71 -6.39
C PHE A 89 10.60 -0.67 -5.91
N GLU A 90 10.42 -0.05 -4.76
CA GLU A 90 11.38 0.93 -4.24
C GLU A 90 12.75 0.33 -3.96
N LEU A 91 12.77 -0.88 -3.41
CA LEU A 91 14.00 -1.60 -3.09
C LEU A 91 14.73 -2.06 -4.36
N ASN A 92 14.03 -2.58 -5.37
CA ASN A 92 14.67 -3.24 -6.53
C ASN A 92 14.60 -2.45 -7.85
N ARG A 93 13.70 -1.47 -7.95
CA ARG A 93 13.41 -0.67 -9.14
C ARG A 93 12.93 -1.47 -10.36
N GLU A 94 12.33 -2.63 -10.12
CA GLU A 94 11.78 -3.48 -11.18
C GLU A 94 10.30 -3.17 -11.44
N ALA A 95 9.99 -2.74 -12.67
CA ALA A 95 8.66 -2.24 -13.04
C ALA A 95 7.52 -3.27 -12.88
N HIS A 96 7.84 -4.57 -12.86
CA HIS A 96 6.83 -5.62 -12.72
C HIS A 96 6.12 -5.57 -11.35
N PHE A 97 6.79 -5.12 -10.28
CA PHE A 97 6.16 -4.94 -8.97
C PHE A 97 5.09 -3.84 -8.99
N ALA A 98 5.35 -2.72 -9.67
CA ALA A 98 4.35 -1.68 -9.88
C ALA A 98 3.20 -2.16 -10.78
N LEU A 99 3.47 -3.05 -11.74
CA LEU A 99 2.42 -3.69 -12.55
C LEU A 99 1.51 -4.56 -11.69
N ILE A 100 2.07 -5.37 -10.78
CA ILE A 100 1.28 -6.21 -9.87
C ILE A 100 0.38 -5.35 -8.97
N ALA A 101 0.91 -4.28 -8.38
CA ALA A 101 0.12 -3.33 -7.58
C ALA A 101 -1.06 -2.75 -8.39
N GLN A 102 -0.85 -2.39 -9.66
CA GLN A 102 -1.93 -1.96 -10.55
C GLN A 102 -2.96 -3.05 -10.81
N GLN A 103 -2.51 -4.29 -11.07
CA GLN A 103 -3.41 -5.42 -11.36
C GLN A 103 -4.29 -5.77 -10.16
N ILE A 104 -3.78 -5.61 -8.94
CA ILE A 104 -4.54 -5.78 -7.71
C ILE A 104 -5.61 -4.69 -7.55
N LEU A 105 -5.24 -3.42 -7.75
CA LEU A 105 -6.09 -2.29 -7.37
C LEU A 105 -7.01 -1.76 -8.47
N LYS A 106 -6.66 -1.90 -9.75
CA LYS A 106 -7.51 -1.40 -10.87
C LYS A 106 -8.92 -1.99 -10.83
N PRO A 107 -9.14 -3.30 -10.58
CA PRO A 107 -10.49 -3.86 -10.46
C PRO A 107 -11.30 -3.26 -9.31
N LEU A 108 -10.63 -2.74 -8.27
CA LEU A 108 -11.25 -2.19 -7.06
C LEU A 108 -11.48 -0.68 -7.13
N ALA A 109 -11.04 -0.02 -8.22
CA ALA A 109 -11.15 1.43 -8.40
C ALA A 109 -12.60 1.95 -8.42
N HIS A 110 -13.60 1.08 -8.65
CA HIS A 110 -15.01 1.45 -8.63
C HIS A 110 -15.57 1.68 -7.23
N TYR A 111 -14.85 1.28 -6.17
CA TYR A 111 -15.22 1.58 -4.79
C TYR A 111 -14.85 3.01 -4.34
N GLU A 112 -14.25 3.80 -5.24
CA GLU A 112 -13.94 5.22 -5.04
C GLU A 112 -13.07 5.56 -3.81
N HIS A 113 -12.30 4.57 -3.34
CA HIS A 113 -11.43 4.72 -2.18
C HIS A 113 -10.17 5.53 -2.51
N GLY A 114 -9.88 6.59 -1.75
CA GLY A 114 -8.78 7.52 -2.03
C GLY A 114 -7.41 6.85 -2.07
N GLU A 115 -7.14 5.95 -1.13
CA GLU A 115 -5.86 5.25 -1.07
C GLU A 115 -5.60 4.34 -2.29
N ILE A 116 -6.65 3.75 -2.86
CA ILE A 116 -6.55 2.96 -4.10
C ILE A 116 -6.10 3.89 -5.24
N PHE A 117 -6.71 5.07 -5.36
CA PHE A 117 -6.32 6.04 -6.39
C PHE A 117 -4.90 6.57 -6.18
N LEU A 118 -4.49 6.83 -4.94
CA LEU A 118 -3.13 7.29 -4.63
C LEU A 118 -2.08 6.25 -5.04
N ILE A 119 -2.28 4.98 -4.67
CA ILE A 119 -1.36 3.89 -5.03
C ILE A 119 -1.38 3.62 -6.53
N LEU A 120 -2.56 3.67 -7.20
CA LEU A 120 -2.64 3.55 -8.65
C LEU A 120 -1.90 4.68 -9.37
N GLY A 121 -2.00 5.91 -8.87
CA GLY A 121 -1.22 7.06 -9.35
C GLY A 121 0.28 6.82 -9.17
N TYR A 122 0.69 6.33 -8.01
CA TYR A 122 2.09 5.97 -7.74
C TYR A 122 2.57 4.87 -8.72
N ALA A 123 1.87 3.75 -8.81
CA ALA A 123 2.27 2.67 -9.69
C ALA A 123 2.31 3.10 -11.18
N SER A 124 1.42 4.00 -11.61
CA SER A 124 1.47 4.58 -12.96
C SER A 124 2.68 5.48 -13.18
N VAL A 125 3.06 6.34 -12.23
CA VAL A 125 4.25 7.20 -12.41
C VAL A 125 5.53 6.37 -12.40
N ALA A 126 5.61 5.33 -11.56
CA ALA A 126 6.71 4.37 -11.53
C ALA A 126 6.92 3.66 -12.89
N LYS A 127 5.85 3.53 -13.68
CA LYS A 127 5.85 2.93 -15.02
C LYS A 127 5.91 3.96 -16.15
N ASN A 128 6.15 5.24 -15.85
CA ASN A 128 6.13 6.35 -16.82
C ASN A 128 4.79 6.53 -17.57
N GLU A 129 3.67 6.11 -16.98
CA GLU A 129 2.33 6.23 -17.57
C GLU A 129 1.68 7.57 -17.15
N LEU A 130 2.16 8.69 -17.70
CA LEU A 130 1.75 10.04 -17.24
C LEU A 130 0.24 10.31 -17.37
N ALA A 131 -0.39 9.86 -18.45
CA ALA A 131 -1.84 10.02 -18.63
C ALA A 131 -2.64 9.30 -17.54
N LEU A 132 -2.25 8.07 -17.19
CA LEU A 132 -2.88 7.31 -16.12
C LEU A 132 -2.55 7.90 -14.74
N THR A 133 -1.31 8.36 -14.54
CA THR A 133 -0.92 9.08 -13.33
C THR A 133 -1.86 10.26 -13.08
N ARG A 134 -2.05 11.12 -14.09
CA ARG A 134 -2.98 12.25 -14.01
C ARG A 134 -4.41 11.78 -13.78
N HIS A 135 -4.87 10.73 -14.44
CA HIS A 135 -6.22 10.19 -14.27
C HIS A 135 -6.49 9.79 -12.81
N TRP A 136 -5.61 8.98 -12.21
CA TRP A 136 -5.79 8.49 -10.85
C TRP A 136 -5.67 9.60 -9.82
N LEU A 137 -4.68 10.49 -9.96
CA LEU A 137 -4.53 11.62 -9.04
C LEU A 137 -5.71 12.61 -9.14
N SER A 138 -6.30 12.79 -10.32
CA SER A 138 -7.51 13.60 -10.48
C SER A 138 -8.76 12.98 -9.83
N LYS A 139 -8.78 11.66 -9.65
CA LYS A 139 -9.83 10.97 -8.88
C LYS A 139 -9.53 11.08 -7.38
N TYR A 140 -8.28 10.88 -6.97
CA TYR A 140 -7.84 11.02 -5.59
C TYR A 140 -8.22 12.38 -5.00
N THR A 141 -8.00 13.49 -5.71
CA THR A 141 -8.36 14.84 -5.21
C THR A 141 -9.86 15.04 -4.94
N LYS A 142 -10.72 14.16 -5.46
CA LYS A 142 -12.17 14.20 -5.27
C LYS A 142 -12.65 13.35 -4.08
N THR A 143 -11.81 12.49 -3.50
CA THR A 143 -12.23 11.62 -2.39
C THR A 143 -12.15 12.32 -1.04
N GLN A 144 -12.85 11.82 -0.03
CA GLN A 144 -12.81 12.42 1.31
C GLN A 144 -11.43 12.25 1.97
N GLU A 145 -10.66 11.22 1.58
CA GLU A 145 -9.31 10.98 2.10
C GLU A 145 -8.23 11.84 1.43
N PHE A 146 -8.60 12.76 0.52
CA PHE A 146 -7.61 13.61 -0.13
C PHE A 146 -6.84 14.46 0.88
N ASP A 147 -5.55 14.14 1.03
CA ASP A 147 -4.58 15.00 1.70
C ASP A 147 -3.60 15.62 0.70
N ARG A 148 -3.65 16.97 0.64
CA ARG A 148 -2.77 17.80 -0.19
C ARG A 148 -1.31 17.64 0.21
N GLU A 149 -1.02 17.57 1.51
CA GLU A 149 0.36 17.50 1.99
C GLU A 149 0.99 16.16 1.65
N THR A 150 0.26 15.06 1.89
CA THR A 150 0.63 13.73 1.41
C THR A 150 0.96 13.76 -0.08
N LEU A 151 0.06 14.27 -0.93
CA LEU A 151 0.30 14.30 -2.38
C LEU A 151 1.53 15.15 -2.77
N ARG A 152 1.68 16.32 -2.15
CA ARG A 152 2.77 17.26 -2.42
C ARG A 152 4.13 16.68 -2.04
N GLN A 153 4.20 16.01 -0.89
CA GLN A 153 5.46 15.56 -0.30
C GLN A 153 5.89 14.17 -0.81
N HIS A 154 4.95 13.33 -1.24
CA HIS A 154 5.22 11.96 -1.67
C HIS A 154 6.35 11.91 -2.72
N PHE A 155 7.40 11.15 -2.40
CA PHE A 155 8.62 11.10 -3.21
C PHE A 155 8.37 10.57 -4.62
N ALA A 156 7.41 9.65 -4.79
CA ALA A 156 7.08 9.09 -6.09
C ALA A 156 6.67 10.11 -7.15
N PHE A 157 6.07 11.22 -6.75
CA PHE A 157 5.57 12.24 -7.69
C PHE A 157 6.60 13.34 -7.97
N GLN A 158 7.85 13.20 -7.52
CA GLN A 158 8.91 14.16 -7.84
C GLN A 158 9.05 14.41 -9.34
N ALA A 159 8.95 13.35 -10.15
CA ALA A 159 9.07 13.44 -11.61
C ALA A 159 7.97 14.29 -12.28
N VAL A 160 6.81 14.45 -11.63
CA VAL A 160 5.66 15.19 -12.17
C VAL A 160 5.34 16.45 -11.37
N ARG A 161 6.14 16.77 -10.33
CA ARG A 161 5.84 17.84 -9.37
C ARG A 161 5.80 19.23 -10.02
N ASN A 162 6.60 19.43 -11.07
CA ASN A 162 6.71 20.70 -11.78
C ASN A 162 5.75 20.80 -12.98
N GLU A 163 4.94 19.77 -13.23
CA GLU A 163 3.96 19.79 -14.31
C GLU A 163 2.79 20.72 -13.96
N ASP A 164 2.37 21.55 -14.92
CA ASP A 164 1.26 22.49 -14.74
C ASP A 164 -0.03 21.80 -14.26
N TRP A 165 -0.31 20.60 -14.77
CA TRP A 165 -1.50 19.85 -14.38
C TRP A 165 -1.41 19.36 -12.94
N PHE A 166 -0.22 19.00 -12.45
CA PHE A 166 -0.03 18.52 -11.09
C PHE A 166 -0.15 19.67 -10.08
N MET A 167 0.42 20.83 -10.41
CA MET A 167 0.27 22.05 -9.61
C MET A 167 -1.19 22.49 -9.51
N LYS A 168 -1.97 22.37 -10.60
CA LYS A 168 -3.42 22.61 -10.58
C LYS A 168 -4.19 21.61 -9.71
N LEU A 169 -3.79 20.33 -9.69
CA LEU A 169 -4.41 19.34 -8.80
C LEU A 169 -4.23 19.71 -7.32
N LEU A 170 -3.04 20.18 -6.93
CA LEU A 170 -2.76 20.61 -5.55
C LEU A 170 -3.57 21.83 -5.09
N GLN A 171 -4.12 22.60 -6.03
CA GLN A 171 -4.96 23.77 -5.74
C GLN A 171 -6.45 23.43 -5.64
N SER A 172 -6.86 22.21 -6.01
CA SER A 172 -8.26 21.85 -6.26
C SER A 172 -9.20 21.77 -5.04
N ARG A 173 -8.80 22.27 -3.86
CA ARG A 173 -9.65 22.40 -2.66
C ARG A 173 -9.40 23.68 -1.84
N VAL A 174 -8.91 24.76 -2.45
CA VAL A 174 -8.71 26.06 -1.75
C VAL A 174 -10.00 26.91 -1.75
N HIS A 175 -11.19 26.29 -1.82
CA HIS A 175 -12.48 26.97 -1.80
C HIS A 175 -13.41 26.36 -0.76
#